data_AF-A0AAD4DDA9-F1
#
_entry.id   AF-A0AAD4DDA9-F1
#
_cell.length_a   1.000
_cell.length_b   1.000
_cell.length_c   1.000
_cell.angle_alpha   90.00
_cell.angle_beta   90.00
_cell.angle_gamma   90.00
#
_symmetry.space_group_name_H-M   'P 1'
#
loop_
_entity.id
_entity.type
_entity.pdbx_description
1 polymer ?
#
loop_
_entity_poly.entity_id
_entity_poly.type
_entity_poly.pdbx_seq_one_letter_code
_entity_poly.pdbx_strand_id
1 'polypeptide(L)'
;MSSTIPSYQRACLAPDTLNSAVYLVGGATSVPGQLEVNYVSVANINSPTSRPIGNQLNPTKWASGAPKACFAYPSSAQANSVIKVIQFGDGTSYMSYISPAGTIAEPTFFPTLEFQSPKLFSWIGSFTATNFNMFHMYSVTASNVTGSRWSGLRMNFAPEGGSYSEGVTDQYPSSPDPLLSVGTFTPTASGTSFGHTIIFDKVGRGQIFTTTSSDQAAANNSITLVSLSNPGAVNMNGITLSADAVSVTMEGTGYILDKAKDGDATVLYSITPGVSTTLQPVSIKGNAPAFLPSVSATVMNKQIVIYSAPVGGTPYFNSFDTATQTWGGSNLISKPGTGPNGQTGQTGTNGEIEPKSNIGAIVGGVVGALVVIALGVFLFVRRRRAQKPQTTPVTHTSAHEPPAPSAAGMTQINNGTVPIQGQVFQAQPAYDYQKPLVLDPNAYNQSIGIHNKPEEPIY
;
A
#
# COMPACT_ATOMS: atom_id res chain seq x y z
N MET A 1 13.86 -10.07 28.00
CA MET A 1 13.35 -11.42 27.64
C MET A 1 12.67 -11.29 26.28
N SER A 2 12.89 -12.21 25.34
CA SER A 2 12.05 -12.29 24.13
C SER A 2 10.81 -13.09 24.49
N SER A 3 9.64 -12.64 24.03
CA SER A 3 8.45 -13.48 23.98
C SER A 3 8.47 -14.35 22.72
N THR A 4 7.65 -15.41 22.70
CA THR A 4 7.18 -16.02 21.47
C THR A 4 6.39 -14.99 20.66
N ILE A 5 6.46 -15.07 19.32
CA ILE A 5 5.60 -14.25 18.47
C ILE A 5 4.13 -14.68 18.69
N PRO A 6 3.21 -13.75 18.99
CA PRO A 6 1.79 -14.06 19.16
C PRO A 6 1.12 -14.42 17.82
N SER A 7 0.04 -15.22 17.88
CA SER A 7 -0.70 -15.69 16.70
C SER A 7 -2.03 -14.92 16.56
N TYR A 8 -2.09 -14.02 15.58
CA TYR A 8 -3.25 -13.19 15.28
C TYR A 8 -3.77 -13.51 13.86
N GLN A 9 -5.00 -14.03 13.76
CA GLN A 9 -5.59 -14.40 12.47
C GLN A 9 -5.96 -13.19 11.59
N ARG A 10 -6.18 -12.01 12.21
CA ARG A 10 -6.37 -10.71 11.55
C ARG A 10 -5.47 -9.66 12.22
N ALA A 11 -4.17 -9.77 11.94
CA ALA A 11 -3.18 -8.79 12.35
C ALA A 11 -3.20 -7.54 11.46
N CYS A 12 -2.39 -6.55 11.81
CA CYS A 12 -1.78 -5.63 10.86
C CYS A 12 -0.33 -5.32 11.24
N LEU A 13 0.45 -4.82 10.26
CA LEU A 13 1.86 -4.46 10.42
C LEU A 13 2.08 -2.99 10.07
N ALA A 14 2.89 -2.30 10.87
CA ALA A 14 3.51 -1.01 10.49
C ALA A 14 5.03 -1.11 10.68
N PRO A 15 5.86 -0.49 9.83
CA PRO A 15 7.31 -0.49 10.01
C PRO A 15 7.71 0.37 11.21
N ASP A 16 8.87 0.08 11.79
CA ASP A 16 9.60 1.06 12.59
C ASP A 16 10.42 1.98 11.70
N THR A 17 10.68 3.19 12.19
CA THR A 17 11.30 4.28 11.42
C THR A 17 12.82 4.13 11.27
N LEU A 18 13.42 3.15 11.98
CA LEU A 18 14.79 2.70 11.76
C LEU A 18 14.91 1.62 10.66
N ASN A 19 13.79 1.10 10.15
CA ASN A 19 13.72 0.00 9.19
C ASN A 19 14.43 -1.29 9.69
N SER A 20 14.24 -1.59 10.98
CA SER A 20 14.85 -2.72 11.69
C SER A 20 13.84 -3.62 12.44
N ALA A 21 12.61 -3.13 12.58
CA ALA A 21 11.52 -3.79 13.29
C ALA A 21 10.16 -3.47 12.64
N VAL A 22 9.15 -4.22 13.03
CA VAL A 22 7.74 -3.93 12.74
C VAL A 22 6.92 -3.94 14.02
N TYR A 23 5.90 -3.11 14.07
CA TYR A 23 4.83 -3.23 15.05
C TYR A 23 3.82 -4.26 14.54
N LEU A 24 3.65 -5.35 15.28
CA LEU A 24 2.62 -6.36 15.08
C LEU A 24 1.44 -6.03 16.00
N VAL A 25 0.31 -5.64 15.41
CA VAL A 25 -0.94 -5.33 16.13
C VAL A 25 -1.97 -6.42 15.83
N GLY A 26 -2.68 -6.88 16.85
CA GLY A 26 -3.76 -7.87 16.69
C GLY A 26 -4.71 -7.84 17.88
N GLY A 27 -5.81 -8.59 17.79
CA GLY A 27 -6.71 -8.80 18.93
C GLY A 27 -6.47 -10.18 19.55
N ALA A 28 -6.36 -10.25 20.87
CA ALA A 28 -6.11 -11.49 21.59
C ALA A 28 -7.26 -12.50 21.40
N THR A 29 -6.94 -13.75 21.10
CA THR A 29 -7.94 -14.83 20.99
C THR A 29 -8.38 -15.36 22.36
N SER A 30 -7.56 -15.16 23.39
CA SER A 30 -7.81 -15.55 24.79
C SER A 30 -8.67 -14.56 25.57
N VAL A 31 -8.70 -13.28 25.17
CA VAL A 31 -9.38 -12.20 25.89
C VAL A 31 -10.22 -11.37 24.90
N PRO A 32 -11.55 -11.60 24.81
CA PRO A 32 -12.44 -10.81 23.97
C PRO A 32 -12.34 -9.32 24.29
N GLY A 33 -12.18 -8.49 23.25
CA GLY A 33 -12.03 -7.04 23.41
C GLY A 33 -10.61 -6.54 23.66
N GLN A 34 -9.61 -7.41 23.84
CA GLN A 34 -8.23 -6.97 24.03
C GLN A 34 -7.52 -6.77 22.69
N LEU A 35 -7.10 -5.53 22.41
CA LEU A 35 -6.10 -5.23 21.38
C LEU A 35 -4.71 -5.32 22.01
N GLU A 36 -3.77 -5.94 21.30
CA GLU A 36 -2.38 -6.13 21.73
C GLU A 36 -1.40 -5.57 20.69
N VAL A 37 -0.29 -5.03 21.17
CA VAL A 37 0.78 -4.44 20.35
C VAL A 37 2.13 -5.01 20.75
N ASN A 38 2.82 -5.59 19.79
CA ASN A 38 4.15 -6.17 19.96
C ASN A 38 5.13 -5.47 19.02
N TYR A 39 6.29 -5.07 19.54
CA TYR A 39 7.42 -4.62 18.72
C TYR A 39 8.26 -5.85 18.39
N VAL A 40 8.38 -6.17 17.09
CA VAL A 40 9.11 -7.34 16.60
C VAL A 40 10.32 -6.90 15.81
N SER A 41 11.53 -7.15 16.33
CA SER A 41 12.75 -6.89 15.56
C SER A 41 12.92 -7.94 14.47
N VAL A 42 13.11 -7.46 13.24
CA VAL A 42 13.33 -8.27 12.02
C VAL A 42 14.75 -8.11 11.46
N ALA A 43 15.64 -7.43 12.21
CA ALA A 43 17.06 -7.25 11.87
C ALA A 43 17.80 -8.58 11.59
N ASN A 44 17.32 -9.69 12.17
CA ASN A 44 17.57 -11.04 11.65
C ASN A 44 16.22 -11.71 11.34
N ILE A 45 15.79 -11.66 10.07
CA ILE A 45 14.51 -12.22 9.62
C ILE A 45 14.39 -13.75 9.81
N ASN A 46 15.51 -14.45 10.01
CA ASN A 46 15.52 -15.89 10.28
C ASN A 46 15.34 -16.22 11.78
N SER A 47 15.43 -15.23 12.66
CA SER A 47 15.20 -15.35 14.11
C SER A 47 14.60 -14.06 14.68
N PRO A 48 13.43 -13.62 14.21
CA PRO A 48 12.76 -12.41 14.69
C PRO A 48 12.43 -12.51 16.19
N THR A 49 12.64 -11.42 16.94
CA THR A 49 12.42 -11.38 18.39
C THR A 49 11.24 -10.47 18.72
N SER A 50 10.32 -10.97 19.55
CA SER A 50 9.09 -10.27 19.93
C SER A 50 9.19 -9.70 21.34
N ARG A 51 8.64 -8.49 21.53
CA ARG A 51 8.43 -7.85 22.83
C ARG A 51 7.04 -7.21 22.86
N PRO A 52 6.13 -7.58 23.78
CA PRO A 52 4.91 -6.84 23.98
C PRO A 52 5.25 -5.43 24.48
N ILE A 53 4.61 -4.41 23.90
CA ILE A 53 4.79 -3.01 24.33
C ILE A 53 3.51 -2.40 24.90
N GLY A 54 2.33 -2.89 24.52
CA GLY A 54 1.06 -2.35 24.99
C GLY A 54 -0.13 -3.27 24.72
N ASN A 55 -1.21 -3.04 25.46
CA ASN A 55 -2.52 -3.64 25.20
C ASN A 55 -3.64 -2.72 25.73
N GLN A 56 -4.87 -2.94 25.28
CA GLN A 56 -6.05 -2.20 25.73
C GLN A 56 -7.28 -3.12 25.63
N LEU A 57 -8.05 -3.19 26.71
CA LEU A 57 -9.31 -3.96 26.78
C LEU A 57 -10.50 -3.04 26.54
N ASN A 58 -11.12 -3.13 25.36
CA ASN A 58 -12.41 -2.51 25.06
C ASN A 58 -13.29 -3.43 24.18
N PRO A 59 -14.12 -4.30 24.80
CA PRO A 59 -15.01 -5.23 24.09
C PRO A 59 -16.06 -4.59 23.18
N THR A 60 -16.27 -3.27 23.25
CA THR A 60 -17.22 -2.54 22.38
C THR A 60 -16.56 -1.90 21.15
N LYS A 61 -15.24 -2.05 21.00
CA LYS A 61 -14.42 -1.45 19.94
C LYS A 61 -13.51 -2.45 19.26
N TRP A 62 -12.93 -3.39 20.00
CA TRP A 62 -11.95 -4.34 19.47
C TRP A 62 -12.49 -5.76 19.39
N ALA A 63 -12.12 -6.47 18.32
CA ALA A 63 -12.45 -7.87 18.11
C ALA A 63 -11.26 -8.62 17.49
N SER A 64 -11.00 -9.84 17.96
CA SER A 64 -9.87 -10.67 17.50
C SER A 64 -9.98 -11.05 16.03
N GLY A 65 -11.18 -11.45 15.60
CA GLY A 65 -11.48 -11.84 14.21
C GLY A 65 -11.74 -10.69 13.22
N ALA A 66 -11.80 -9.44 13.67
CA ALA A 66 -12.09 -8.30 12.80
C ALA A 66 -10.84 -7.87 11.98
N PRO A 67 -10.96 -7.57 10.67
CA PRO A 67 -9.85 -7.07 9.85
C PRO A 67 -9.26 -5.75 10.38
N LYS A 68 -7.95 -5.56 10.18
CA LYS A 68 -7.22 -4.36 10.66
C LYS A 68 -6.28 -3.83 9.59
N ALA A 69 -5.99 -2.53 9.65
CA ALA A 69 -4.90 -1.88 8.92
C ALA A 69 -4.05 -1.06 9.88
N CYS A 70 -2.74 -1.03 9.64
CA CYS A 70 -1.75 -0.38 10.46
C CYS A 70 -0.95 0.59 9.58
N PHE A 71 -0.73 1.80 10.06
CA PHE A 71 0.00 2.84 9.32
C PHE A 71 1.05 3.47 10.23
N ALA A 72 2.26 3.65 9.71
CA ALA A 72 3.34 4.34 10.42
C ALA A 72 3.26 5.86 10.25
N TYR A 73 3.85 6.57 11.21
CA TYR A 73 4.12 8.00 11.12
C TYR A 73 4.92 8.34 9.85
N PRO A 74 4.52 9.34 9.04
CA PRO A 74 5.28 9.71 7.84
C PRO A 74 6.60 10.41 8.14
N SER A 75 6.78 10.96 9.36
CA SER A 75 7.80 11.97 9.63
C SER A 75 8.60 11.74 10.90
N SER A 76 9.63 10.90 10.88
CA SER A 76 10.56 10.93 12.00
C SER A 76 11.97 10.49 11.66
N ALA A 77 12.92 11.27 12.18
CA ALA A 77 14.25 10.79 12.56
C ALA A 77 14.27 10.22 14.00
N GLN A 78 13.10 9.94 14.59
CA GLN A 78 12.96 9.41 15.96
C GLN A 78 12.62 7.93 15.93
N ALA A 79 13.43 7.12 16.62
CA ALA A 79 13.20 5.69 16.75
C ALA A 79 11.97 5.42 17.63
N ASN A 80 11.14 4.45 17.23
CA ASN A 80 9.82 4.18 17.79
C ASN A 80 8.88 5.39 17.61
N SER A 81 8.14 5.43 16.50
CA SER A 81 7.17 6.49 16.21
C SER A 81 5.74 6.03 16.44
N VAL A 82 4.81 6.99 16.58
CA VAL A 82 3.37 6.74 16.67
C VAL A 82 2.91 5.92 15.47
N ILE A 83 2.08 4.91 15.70
CA ILE A 83 1.35 4.23 14.62
C ILE A 83 -0.15 4.47 14.79
N LYS A 84 -0.91 4.37 13.69
CA LYS A 84 -2.36 4.30 13.74
C LYS A 84 -2.85 2.93 13.33
N VAL A 85 -3.77 2.40 14.13
CA VAL A 85 -4.54 1.18 13.84
C VAL A 85 -5.95 1.60 13.43
N ILE A 86 -6.48 0.98 12.38
CA ILE A 86 -7.89 0.96 12.05
C ILE A 86 -8.37 -0.49 12.18
N GLN A 87 -9.47 -0.71 12.90
CA GLN A 87 -10.25 -1.94 12.79
C GLN A 87 -11.50 -1.69 11.95
N PHE A 88 -11.75 -2.61 11.04
CA PHE A 88 -12.89 -2.66 10.13
C PHE A 88 -13.89 -3.66 10.70
N GLY A 89 -15.19 -3.33 10.73
CA GLY A 89 -16.21 -4.19 11.32
C GLY A 89 -17.61 -3.78 10.88
N ASP A 90 -18.57 -4.67 11.10
CA ASP A 90 -19.92 -4.57 10.56
C ASP A 90 -20.65 -3.33 11.12
N GLY A 91 -20.93 -2.35 10.27
CA GLY A 91 -21.59 -1.09 10.62
C GLY A 91 -20.70 0.00 11.22
N THR A 92 -19.45 -0.29 11.63
CA THR A 92 -18.54 0.71 12.24
C THR A 92 -17.06 0.43 12.00
N SER A 93 -16.27 1.49 11.82
CA SER A 93 -14.80 1.42 11.79
C SER A 93 -14.19 2.25 12.93
N TYR A 94 -13.24 1.65 13.65
CA TYR A 94 -12.60 2.26 14.82
C TYR A 94 -11.13 2.52 14.58
N MET A 95 -10.67 3.74 14.85
CA MET A 95 -9.29 4.17 14.77
C MET A 95 -8.73 4.45 16.16
N SER A 96 -7.49 4.05 16.41
CA SER A 96 -6.73 4.52 17.57
C SER A 96 -5.28 4.84 17.16
N TYR A 97 -4.64 5.74 17.90
CA TYR A 97 -3.19 5.92 17.84
C TYR A 97 -2.53 5.13 18.96
N ILE A 98 -1.37 4.55 18.65
CA ILE A 98 -0.54 3.81 19.60
C ILE A 98 0.77 4.58 19.75
N SER A 99 1.09 4.96 20.98
CA SER A 99 2.31 5.71 21.30
C SER A 99 3.57 4.83 21.18
N PRO A 100 4.77 5.44 21.07
CA PRO A 100 6.04 4.73 21.16
C PRO A 100 6.23 3.89 22.44
N ALA A 101 5.55 4.28 23.53
CA ALA A 101 5.53 3.58 24.80
C ALA A 101 4.44 2.49 24.88
N GLY A 102 3.77 2.17 23.76
CA GLY A 102 2.68 1.20 23.70
C GLY A 102 1.34 1.70 24.27
N THR A 103 1.22 2.97 24.64
CA THR A 103 -0.05 3.55 25.11
C THR A 103 -1.04 3.59 23.94
N ILE A 104 -2.13 2.84 24.04
CA ILE A 104 -3.20 2.82 23.04
C ILE A 104 -4.25 3.86 23.47
N ALA A 105 -4.59 4.79 22.59
CA ALA A 105 -5.63 5.80 22.85
C ALA A 105 -7.04 5.18 22.84
N GLU A 106 -8.02 5.85 23.46
CA GLU A 106 -9.42 5.42 23.38
C GLU A 106 -9.90 5.44 21.91
N PRO A 107 -10.57 4.38 21.41
CA PRO A 107 -10.82 4.25 19.97
C PRO A 107 -11.92 5.20 19.49
N THR A 108 -11.57 6.11 18.58
CA THR A 108 -12.53 6.98 17.92
C THR A 108 -13.14 6.29 16.69
N PHE A 109 -14.35 6.69 16.31
CA PHE A 109 -14.96 6.29 15.04
C PHE A 109 -15.02 7.50 14.10
N PHE A 110 -15.10 7.26 12.79
CA PHE A 110 -15.47 8.31 11.84
C PHE A 110 -16.99 8.36 11.72
N PRO A 111 -17.66 9.47 12.08
CA PRO A 111 -19.07 9.64 11.79
C PRO A 111 -19.32 9.46 10.29
N THR A 112 -20.45 8.83 9.95
CA THR A 112 -20.92 8.51 8.58
C THR A 112 -20.00 7.67 7.67
N LEU A 113 -18.80 7.28 8.11
CA LEU A 113 -17.83 6.52 7.32
C LEU A 113 -17.43 5.20 7.98
N GLU A 114 -18.15 4.15 7.57
CA GLU A 114 -17.73 2.75 7.70
C GLU A 114 -16.85 2.38 6.50
N PHE A 115 -15.67 1.80 6.76
CA PHE A 115 -14.74 1.37 5.72
C PHE A 115 -14.96 -0.11 5.39
N GLN A 116 -15.06 -0.45 4.10
CA GLN A 116 -15.48 -1.79 3.68
C GLN A 116 -14.44 -2.89 3.92
N SER A 117 -13.14 -2.58 3.80
CA SER A 117 -12.04 -3.55 3.89
C SER A 117 -10.68 -2.86 3.97
N PRO A 118 -9.68 -3.38 4.72
CA PRO A 118 -8.31 -2.89 4.68
C PRO A 118 -7.64 -3.07 3.31
N LYS A 119 -8.16 -3.96 2.45
CA LYS A 119 -7.69 -4.12 1.06
C LYS A 119 -8.06 -2.93 0.17
N LEU A 120 -9.06 -2.13 0.57
CA LEU A 120 -9.62 -1.02 -0.22
C LEU A 120 -9.13 0.34 0.30
N PHE A 121 -7.81 0.42 0.53
CA PHE A 121 -7.15 1.54 1.19
C PHE A 121 -5.80 1.83 0.50
N SER A 122 -5.81 2.68 -0.54
CA SER A 122 -4.58 3.12 -1.22
C SER A 122 -3.95 4.29 -0.47
N TRP A 123 -2.69 4.17 -0.04
CA TRP A 123 -1.90 5.29 0.48
C TRP A 123 -1.31 6.07 -0.71
N ILE A 124 -1.69 7.34 -0.87
CA ILE A 124 -1.45 8.13 -2.09
C ILE A 124 -0.67 9.43 -1.86
N GLY A 125 -0.40 9.78 -0.60
CA GLY A 125 0.41 10.94 -0.25
C GLY A 125 0.93 10.86 1.18
N SER A 126 2.08 11.47 1.43
CA SER A 126 2.77 11.46 2.73
C SER A 126 3.42 12.82 2.96
N PHE A 127 2.93 13.57 3.95
CA PHE A 127 3.37 14.93 4.26
C PHE A 127 4.17 14.96 5.55
N THR A 128 5.47 15.28 5.43
CA THR A 128 6.40 15.13 6.56
C THR A 128 6.45 16.33 7.50
N ALA A 129 6.23 17.57 7.02
CA ALA A 129 6.18 18.72 7.93
C ALA A 129 4.87 18.78 8.75
N THR A 130 3.77 18.28 8.18
CA THR A 130 2.42 18.41 8.71
C THR A 130 1.83 17.11 9.27
N ASN A 131 2.59 16.01 9.25
CA ASN A 131 2.29 14.73 9.91
C ASN A 131 0.99 14.04 9.42
N PHE A 132 0.70 14.19 8.12
CA PHE A 132 -0.46 13.60 7.46
C PHE A 132 -0.06 12.49 6.50
N ASN A 133 -0.83 11.39 6.49
CA ASN A 133 -0.91 10.50 5.34
C ASN A 133 -2.25 10.65 4.64
N MET A 134 -2.22 10.63 3.31
CA MET A 134 -3.40 10.74 2.46
C MET A 134 -3.74 9.38 1.88
N PHE A 135 -5.01 9.02 1.95
CA PHE A 135 -5.54 7.77 1.45
C PHE A 135 -6.70 8.01 0.51
N HIS A 136 -6.87 7.10 -0.43
CA HIS A 136 -8.07 6.95 -1.22
C HIS A 136 -8.68 5.57 -0.92
N MET A 137 -9.95 5.57 -0.53
CA MET A 137 -10.60 4.47 0.20
C MET A 137 -12.01 4.18 -0.31
N TYR A 138 -12.53 2.98 -0.06
CA TYR A 138 -13.93 2.60 -0.32
C TYR A 138 -14.73 2.44 0.98
N SER A 139 -15.78 3.25 1.14
CA SER A 139 -16.73 3.19 2.24
C SER A 139 -17.96 2.35 1.92
N VAL A 140 -18.67 1.87 2.95
CA VAL A 140 -19.93 1.12 2.79
C VAL A 140 -21.08 2.05 2.39
N THR A 141 -21.12 3.26 2.97
CA THR A 141 -22.04 4.34 2.58
C THR A 141 -21.50 5.08 1.35
N ALA A 142 -22.38 5.40 0.40
CA ALA A 142 -22.06 6.26 -0.73
C ALA A 142 -22.21 7.75 -0.37
N SER A 143 -21.36 8.59 -0.93
CA SER A 143 -21.47 10.04 -0.88
C SER A 143 -22.79 10.52 -1.47
N ASN A 144 -23.51 11.38 -0.74
CA ASN A 144 -24.74 12.02 -1.20
C ASN A 144 -24.51 13.07 -2.31
N VAL A 145 -23.26 13.48 -2.55
CA VAL A 145 -22.89 14.45 -3.59
C VAL A 145 -22.52 13.75 -4.90
N THR A 146 -21.68 12.70 -4.84
CA THR A 146 -21.14 12.04 -6.04
C THR A 146 -21.83 10.73 -6.40
N GLY A 147 -22.62 10.15 -5.49
CA GLY A 147 -23.14 8.78 -5.58
C GLY A 147 -22.07 7.70 -5.42
N SER A 148 -20.79 8.09 -5.24
CA SER A 148 -19.67 7.16 -5.16
C SER A 148 -19.41 6.70 -3.72
N ARG A 149 -18.96 5.45 -3.59
CA ARG A 149 -18.39 4.90 -2.35
C ARG A 149 -16.91 5.19 -2.17
N TRP A 150 -16.27 5.82 -3.15
CA TRP A 150 -14.87 6.23 -3.05
C TRP A 150 -14.74 7.58 -2.35
N SER A 151 -13.72 7.72 -1.51
CA SER A 151 -13.50 8.91 -0.68
C SER A 151 -12.01 9.16 -0.43
N GLY A 152 -11.66 10.43 -0.21
CA GLY A 152 -10.35 10.81 0.32
C GLY A 152 -10.32 10.76 1.86
N LEU A 153 -9.17 10.41 2.45
CA LEU A 153 -8.92 10.50 3.89
C LEU A 153 -7.53 11.10 4.16
N ARG A 154 -7.49 12.19 4.94
CA ARG A 154 -6.33 12.70 5.64
C ARG A 154 -6.26 12.09 7.03
N MET A 155 -5.35 11.14 7.21
CA MET A 155 -5.03 10.62 8.52
C MET A 155 -3.95 11.50 9.17
N ASN A 156 -4.34 12.24 10.20
CA ASN A 156 -3.41 12.99 11.06
C ASN A 156 -2.86 12.06 12.14
N PHE A 157 -1.57 12.13 12.43
CA PHE A 157 -0.92 11.31 13.46
C PHE A 157 -0.52 12.09 14.73
N ALA A 158 -0.68 13.42 14.75
CA ALA A 158 -0.54 14.21 15.97
C ALA A 158 -1.71 13.91 16.95
N PRO A 159 -1.49 13.78 18.27
CA PRO A 159 -2.56 13.46 19.23
C PRO A 159 -3.70 14.48 19.28
N GLU A 160 -3.38 15.76 19.12
CA GLU A 160 -4.32 16.90 19.10
C GLU A 160 -5.00 17.06 17.72
N GLY A 161 -4.62 16.25 16.75
CA GLY A 161 -4.91 16.42 15.33
C GLY A 161 -6.09 15.60 14.83
N GLY A 162 -7.19 16.27 14.48
CA GLY A 162 -8.31 15.65 13.77
C GLY A 162 -7.88 15.02 12.45
N SER A 163 -8.40 13.82 12.16
CA SER A 163 -8.33 13.22 10.82
C SER A 163 -9.58 13.64 10.03
N TYR A 164 -9.42 13.92 8.73
CA TYR A 164 -10.47 14.52 7.88
C TYR A 164 -10.71 13.64 6.66
N SER A 165 -11.94 13.62 6.14
CA SER A 165 -12.40 12.70 5.12
C SER A 165 -13.43 13.35 4.21
N GLU A 166 -13.37 13.03 2.92
CA GLU A 166 -14.11 13.75 1.88
C GLU A 166 -14.71 12.78 0.85
N GLY A 167 -16.05 12.77 0.75
CA GLY A 167 -16.81 11.96 -0.21
C GLY A 167 -16.92 12.59 -1.61
N VAL A 168 -16.08 13.59 -1.91
CA VAL A 168 -16.05 14.28 -3.19
C VAL A 168 -14.65 14.12 -3.77
N THR A 169 -14.57 13.47 -4.94
CA THR A 169 -13.34 13.32 -5.72
C THR A 169 -13.68 13.65 -7.17
N ASP A 170 -12.83 14.40 -7.87
CA ASP A 170 -13.15 14.98 -9.19
C ASP A 170 -13.42 13.93 -10.29
N GLN A 171 -12.87 12.73 -10.09
CA GLN A 171 -13.21 11.49 -10.77
C GLN A 171 -13.35 10.41 -9.71
N TYR A 172 -13.95 9.27 -10.05
CA TYR A 172 -13.97 8.10 -9.17
C TYR A 172 -13.92 6.78 -9.97
N PRO A 173 -13.47 5.68 -9.33
CA PRO A 173 -13.51 4.34 -9.91
C PRO A 173 -14.92 3.90 -10.26
N SER A 174 -15.08 3.43 -11.49
CA SER A 174 -16.40 3.11 -12.08
C SER A 174 -16.84 1.68 -11.80
N SER A 175 -16.16 0.97 -10.90
CA SER A 175 -16.55 -0.38 -10.52
C SER A 175 -17.42 -0.38 -9.27
N PRO A 176 -18.58 -1.07 -9.29
CA PRO A 176 -19.38 -1.24 -8.08
C PRO A 176 -18.67 -2.11 -7.02
N ASP A 177 -17.77 -2.99 -7.44
CA ASP A 177 -17.38 -4.17 -6.67
C ASP A 177 -15.86 -4.37 -6.61
N PRO A 178 -15.11 -3.50 -5.90
CA PRO A 178 -13.66 -3.62 -5.83
C PRO A 178 -13.20 -4.78 -4.93
N LEU A 179 -12.12 -5.44 -5.36
CA LEU A 179 -11.40 -6.54 -4.72
C LEU A 179 -10.27 -6.00 -3.83
N LEU A 180 -9.38 -5.18 -4.42
CA LEU A 180 -8.27 -4.53 -3.71
C LEU A 180 -7.86 -3.22 -4.37
N SER A 181 -7.19 -2.39 -3.59
CA SER A 181 -6.64 -1.09 -3.96
C SER A 181 -5.18 -1.01 -3.52
N VAL A 182 -4.29 -0.65 -4.44
CA VAL A 182 -2.85 -0.43 -4.23
C VAL A 182 -2.59 1.06 -4.38
N GLY A 183 -1.79 1.65 -3.49
CA GLY A 183 -1.30 3.01 -3.65
C GLY A 183 0.12 3.03 -4.22
N THR A 184 0.49 4.14 -4.84
CA THR A 184 1.87 4.63 -4.83
C THR A 184 1.87 6.10 -4.45
N PHE A 185 2.96 6.58 -3.86
CA PHE A 185 3.09 7.98 -3.47
C PHE A 185 4.54 8.44 -3.62
N THR A 186 4.73 9.76 -3.61
CA THR A 186 6.01 10.44 -3.42
C THR A 186 5.91 11.26 -2.13
N PRO A 187 6.78 11.04 -1.12
CA PRO A 187 6.81 11.86 0.09
C PRO A 187 7.07 13.33 -0.25
N THR A 188 6.36 14.26 0.40
CA THR A 188 6.62 15.70 0.31
C THR A 188 6.68 16.32 1.70
N ALA A 189 7.27 17.51 1.80
CA ALA A 189 7.30 18.24 3.08
C ALA A 189 5.91 18.80 3.41
N SER A 190 5.34 19.57 2.48
CA SER A 190 4.06 20.27 2.61
C SER A 190 3.43 20.57 1.24
N GLY A 191 2.23 21.12 1.21
CA GLY A 191 1.58 21.65 0.00
C GLY A 191 0.78 20.59 -0.77
N THR A 192 1.39 20.01 -1.81
CA THR A 192 0.77 18.98 -2.64
C THR A 192 1.65 17.73 -2.67
N SER A 193 1.05 16.55 -2.52
CA SER A 193 1.71 15.25 -2.68
C SER A 193 1.09 14.53 -3.88
N PHE A 194 1.94 13.81 -4.62
CA PHE A 194 1.61 13.12 -5.87
C PHE A 194 1.73 11.61 -5.68
N GLY A 195 0.87 10.86 -6.35
CA GLY A 195 0.81 9.42 -6.23
C GLY A 195 -0.07 8.78 -7.29
N HIS A 196 -0.42 7.51 -7.08
CA HIS A 196 -1.41 6.79 -7.88
C HIS A 196 -2.32 5.93 -7.01
N THR A 197 -3.59 5.86 -7.39
CA THR A 197 -4.51 4.79 -6.97
C THR A 197 -4.55 3.75 -8.07
N ILE A 198 -4.33 2.48 -7.75
CA ILE A 198 -4.61 1.35 -8.62
C ILE A 198 -5.68 0.46 -7.95
N ILE A 199 -6.72 0.05 -8.66
CA ILE A 199 -7.87 -0.73 -8.15
C ILE A 199 -8.14 -1.93 -9.05
N PHE A 200 -8.64 -3.02 -8.48
CA PHE A 200 -9.00 -4.29 -9.14
C PHE A 200 -10.37 -4.78 -8.59
N ASP A 201 -11.24 -5.51 -9.34
CA ASP A 201 -12.71 -5.59 -9.04
C ASP A 201 -13.53 -6.89 -9.46
N LYS A 202 -14.80 -6.85 -10.04
CA LYS A 202 -15.73 -8.05 -10.24
C LYS A 202 -16.50 -8.43 -11.61
N VAL A 203 -15.78 -9.05 -12.60
CA VAL A 203 -15.89 -9.85 -13.89
C VAL A 203 -14.56 -10.35 -14.79
N GLY A 204 -13.19 -10.07 -14.92
CA GLY A 204 -11.81 -9.76 -14.26
C GLY A 204 -10.86 -8.52 -14.67
N ARG A 205 -10.41 -7.51 -13.82
CA ARG A 205 -10.06 -6.03 -14.13
C ARG A 205 -8.79 -5.46 -13.44
N GLY A 206 -8.33 -4.27 -13.89
CA GLY A 206 -7.93 -3.16 -12.99
C GLY A 206 -7.96 -1.73 -13.58
N GLN A 207 -8.22 -0.70 -12.75
CA GLN A 207 -8.21 0.76 -13.04
C GLN A 207 -7.04 1.48 -12.36
N ILE A 208 -6.41 2.48 -13.02
CA ILE A 208 -5.36 3.33 -12.42
C ILE A 208 -5.60 4.84 -12.58
N PHE A 209 -5.39 5.61 -11.51
CA PHE A 209 -5.54 7.06 -11.45
C PHE A 209 -4.22 7.68 -11.01
N THR A 210 -3.76 8.74 -11.68
CA THR A 210 -2.79 9.66 -11.06
C THR A 210 -3.54 10.47 -10.01
N THR A 211 -2.96 10.63 -8.82
CA THR A 211 -3.60 11.29 -7.69
C THR A 211 -2.80 12.47 -7.20
N THR A 212 -3.48 13.59 -6.94
CA THR A 212 -2.93 14.71 -6.18
C THR A 212 -3.72 14.89 -4.90
N SER A 213 -3.03 15.16 -3.81
CA SER A 213 -3.63 15.44 -2.51
C SER A 213 -2.96 16.67 -1.88
N SER A 214 -3.66 17.40 -1.01
CA SER A 214 -3.10 18.60 -0.36
C SER A 214 -3.25 18.60 1.15
N ASP A 215 -2.19 19.00 1.86
CA ASP A 215 -2.24 19.19 3.31
C ASP A 215 -3.02 20.46 3.74
N GLN A 216 -3.31 21.37 2.80
CA GLN A 216 -4.12 22.58 3.02
C GLN A 216 -5.64 22.35 2.89
N ALA A 217 -6.07 21.14 2.50
CA ALA A 217 -7.48 20.78 2.44
C ALA A 217 -8.16 20.90 3.82
N ALA A 218 -9.41 21.35 3.86
CA ALA A 218 -10.18 21.49 5.09
C ALA A 218 -11.69 21.44 4.78
N ALA A 219 -12.51 21.05 5.76
CA ALA A 219 -13.94 20.79 5.60
C ALA A 219 -14.79 21.98 5.11
N ASN A 220 -14.20 23.18 5.03
CA ASN A 220 -14.81 24.44 4.61
C ASN A 220 -14.02 25.16 3.50
N ASN A 221 -12.95 24.55 2.96
CA ASN A 221 -12.11 25.14 1.92
C ASN A 221 -12.47 24.59 0.53
N SER A 222 -12.30 25.38 -0.53
CA SER A 222 -12.44 24.94 -1.92
C SER A 222 -11.22 24.15 -2.44
N ILE A 223 -10.54 23.40 -1.56
CA ILE A 223 -9.33 22.62 -1.88
C ILE A 223 -9.66 21.15 -1.64
N THR A 224 -9.93 20.43 -2.72
CA THR A 224 -10.19 18.98 -2.71
C THR A 224 -9.03 18.25 -2.02
N LEU A 225 -9.38 17.35 -1.11
CA LEU A 225 -8.44 16.54 -0.34
C LEU A 225 -7.73 15.50 -1.21
N VAL A 226 -8.48 14.87 -2.13
CA VAL A 226 -7.97 13.91 -3.13
C VAL A 226 -8.60 14.20 -4.48
N SER A 227 -7.81 14.75 -5.40
CA SER A 227 -8.15 14.83 -6.82
C SER A 227 -7.59 13.61 -7.56
N LEU A 228 -8.42 12.99 -8.38
CA LEU A 228 -8.06 11.87 -9.24
C LEU A 228 -8.04 12.31 -10.71
N SER A 229 -7.08 11.83 -11.50
CA SER A 229 -7.12 11.95 -12.95
C SER A 229 -8.26 11.12 -13.57
N ASN A 230 -8.51 11.28 -14.86
CA ASN A 230 -9.37 10.35 -15.59
C ASN A 230 -8.80 8.90 -15.55
N PRO A 231 -9.64 7.85 -15.55
CA PRO A 231 -9.28 6.46 -15.17
C PRO A 231 -8.48 5.68 -16.23
N GLY A 232 -7.52 4.86 -15.78
CA GLY A 232 -6.40 4.35 -16.58
C GLY A 232 -6.16 2.83 -16.64
N ALA A 233 -5.20 2.42 -17.48
CA ALA A 233 -5.02 1.06 -18.01
C ALA A 233 -4.22 0.08 -17.14
N VAL A 234 -4.83 -0.63 -16.18
CA VAL A 234 -4.14 -1.85 -15.71
C VAL A 234 -4.25 -2.95 -16.75
N ASN A 235 -3.25 -3.05 -17.63
CA ASN A 235 -3.07 -4.22 -18.47
C ASN A 235 -2.71 -5.40 -17.55
N MET A 236 -3.66 -6.30 -17.37
CA MET A 236 -3.53 -7.44 -16.45
C MET A 236 -2.52 -8.50 -16.91
N ASN A 237 -2.05 -8.48 -18.16
CA ASN A 237 -0.99 -9.38 -18.65
C ASN A 237 -1.26 -10.89 -18.39
N GLY A 238 -2.52 -11.32 -18.46
CA GLY A 238 -2.96 -12.69 -18.15
C GLY A 238 -2.99 -13.05 -16.65
N ILE A 239 -2.63 -12.13 -15.77
CA ILE A 239 -2.72 -12.30 -14.31
C ILE A 239 -4.20 -12.28 -13.89
N THR A 240 -4.55 -13.19 -12.98
CA THR A 240 -5.85 -13.22 -12.32
C THR A 240 -5.57 -13.18 -10.83
N LEU A 241 -6.03 -12.13 -10.15
CA LEU A 241 -5.81 -11.96 -8.71
C LEU A 241 -6.82 -12.80 -7.91
N SER A 242 -6.40 -13.39 -6.81
CA SER A 242 -7.31 -14.14 -5.93
C SER A 242 -8.10 -13.21 -4.99
N ALA A 243 -9.19 -13.74 -4.41
CA ALA A 243 -9.95 -13.05 -3.36
C ALA A 243 -9.08 -12.75 -2.11
N ASP A 244 -8.06 -13.57 -1.84
CA ASP A 244 -7.17 -13.43 -0.70
C ASP A 244 -5.97 -12.50 -0.94
N ALA A 245 -5.70 -12.08 -2.19
CA ALA A 245 -4.62 -11.18 -2.57
C ALA A 245 -4.52 -9.91 -1.68
N VAL A 246 -3.30 -9.49 -1.34
CA VAL A 246 -3.00 -8.39 -0.41
C VAL A 246 -2.23 -7.29 -1.12
N SER A 247 -2.75 -6.06 -1.10
CA SER A 247 -2.08 -4.89 -1.61
C SER A 247 -0.95 -4.42 -0.70
N VAL A 248 0.15 -3.99 -1.30
CA VAL A 248 1.30 -3.37 -0.62
C VAL A 248 1.66 -2.08 -1.34
N THR A 249 1.48 -0.97 -0.63
CA THR A 249 1.79 0.37 -1.13
C THR A 249 3.23 0.73 -0.80
N MET A 250 4.01 1.14 -1.80
CA MET A 250 5.39 1.60 -1.67
C MET A 250 5.60 2.87 -2.52
N GLU A 251 6.69 3.60 -2.23
CA GLU A 251 7.10 4.77 -3.02
C GLU A 251 7.32 4.39 -4.50
N GLY A 252 6.65 5.12 -5.40
CA GLY A 252 6.73 4.96 -6.86
C GLY A 252 6.21 3.65 -7.48
N THR A 253 6.25 2.51 -6.79
CA THR A 253 5.84 1.18 -7.28
C THR A 253 4.86 0.53 -6.32
N GLY A 254 3.74 0.03 -6.84
CA GLY A 254 2.77 -0.75 -6.06
C GLY A 254 3.05 -2.25 -6.21
N TYR A 255 2.86 -3.00 -5.12
CA TYR A 255 3.01 -4.45 -5.10
C TYR A 255 1.70 -5.14 -4.68
N ILE A 256 1.53 -6.39 -5.10
CA ILE A 256 0.44 -7.27 -4.67
C ILE A 256 1.06 -8.62 -4.33
N LEU A 257 0.73 -9.16 -3.16
CA LEU A 257 1.04 -10.54 -2.79
C LEU A 257 -0.18 -11.39 -3.05
N ASP A 258 0.02 -12.57 -3.64
CA ASP A 258 -1.07 -13.47 -3.99
C ASP A 258 -0.64 -14.94 -3.88
N LYS A 259 -1.62 -15.84 -3.95
CA LYS A 259 -1.40 -17.28 -4.01
C LYS A 259 -1.07 -17.72 -5.45
N ALA A 260 -0.07 -18.60 -5.61
CA ALA A 260 0.20 -19.24 -6.88
C ALA A 260 -1.00 -20.07 -7.38
N LYS A 261 -1.23 -20.10 -8.70
CA LYS A 261 -2.27 -20.96 -9.29
C LYS A 261 -1.96 -22.46 -9.10
N ASP A 262 -0.68 -22.80 -9.00
CA ASP A 262 -0.17 -24.18 -8.99
C ASP A 262 0.19 -24.71 -7.59
N GLY A 263 -0.18 -24.00 -6.51
CA GLY A 263 0.07 -24.42 -5.12
C GLY A 263 0.04 -23.28 -4.10
N ASP A 264 0.47 -23.55 -2.87
CA ASP A 264 0.40 -22.59 -1.75
C ASP A 264 1.54 -21.57 -1.70
N ALA A 265 2.38 -21.46 -2.72
CA ALA A 265 3.50 -20.51 -2.73
C ALA A 265 3.04 -19.05 -2.93
N THR A 266 3.64 -18.11 -2.20
CA THR A 266 3.45 -16.67 -2.41
C THR A 266 4.07 -16.22 -3.72
N VAL A 267 3.27 -15.61 -4.59
CA VAL A 267 3.73 -14.86 -5.76
C VAL A 267 3.59 -13.37 -5.51
N LEU A 268 4.48 -12.59 -6.13
CA LEU A 268 4.41 -11.12 -6.13
C LEU A 268 4.10 -10.62 -7.54
N TYR A 269 3.21 -9.64 -7.60
CA TYR A 269 3.00 -8.79 -8.76
C TYR A 269 3.42 -7.35 -8.44
N SER A 270 3.87 -6.62 -9.45
CA SER A 270 4.28 -5.21 -9.33
C SER A 270 3.71 -4.37 -10.46
N ILE A 271 3.40 -3.10 -10.16
CA ILE A 271 3.03 -2.06 -11.13
C ILE A 271 3.77 -0.77 -10.78
N THR A 272 4.43 -0.15 -11.76
CA THR A 272 5.21 1.09 -11.58
C THR A 272 4.61 2.16 -12.49
N PRO A 273 3.59 2.92 -12.05
CA PRO A 273 2.74 3.73 -12.91
C PRO A 273 3.46 4.70 -13.84
N GLY A 274 4.50 5.38 -13.37
CA GLY A 274 5.31 6.32 -14.15
C GLY A 274 6.24 5.67 -15.19
N VAL A 275 6.20 4.34 -15.34
CA VAL A 275 7.03 3.57 -16.28
C VAL A 275 6.16 2.63 -17.13
N SER A 276 5.19 1.95 -16.50
CA SER A 276 4.20 1.13 -17.21
C SER A 276 2.93 0.98 -16.37
N THR A 277 1.80 0.99 -17.05
CA THR A 277 0.50 0.67 -16.46
C THR A 277 0.22 -0.85 -16.45
N THR A 278 1.15 -1.67 -16.98
CA THR A 278 1.00 -3.14 -17.01
C THR A 278 1.33 -3.74 -15.64
N LEU A 279 0.48 -4.63 -15.14
CA LEU A 279 0.78 -5.47 -13.98
C LEU A 279 1.74 -6.59 -14.41
N GLN A 280 2.85 -6.77 -13.69
CA GLN A 280 3.91 -7.71 -14.05
C GLN A 280 4.22 -8.68 -12.91
N PRO A 281 4.52 -9.97 -13.19
CA PRO A 281 5.00 -10.90 -12.19
C PRO A 281 6.45 -10.57 -11.81
N VAL A 282 6.73 -10.51 -10.50
CA VAL A 282 8.08 -10.29 -10.00
C VAL A 282 8.89 -11.59 -10.10
N SER A 283 10.10 -11.51 -10.67
CA SER A 283 11.00 -12.66 -10.83
C SER A 283 11.67 -13.04 -9.51
N ILE A 284 10.93 -13.77 -8.66
CA ILE A 284 11.42 -14.31 -7.38
C ILE A 284 12.55 -15.32 -7.64
N LYS A 285 13.68 -15.14 -6.96
CA LYS A 285 14.84 -16.02 -6.98
C LYS A 285 14.84 -16.92 -5.74
N GLY A 286 14.88 -18.23 -5.95
CA GLY A 286 14.86 -19.23 -4.87
C GLY A 286 13.46 -19.58 -4.38
N ASN A 287 13.36 -19.99 -3.12
CA ASN A 287 12.10 -20.37 -2.47
C ASN A 287 11.23 -19.15 -2.12
N ALA A 288 9.94 -19.38 -1.83
CA ALA A 288 8.99 -18.38 -1.38
C ALA A 288 8.19 -18.88 -0.16
N PRO A 289 7.69 -18.01 0.73
CA PRO A 289 6.87 -18.44 1.85
C PRO A 289 5.50 -18.94 1.38
N ALA A 290 4.88 -19.82 2.17
CA ALA A 290 3.49 -20.21 1.93
C ALA A 290 2.55 -19.00 2.11
N PHE A 291 1.61 -18.82 1.18
CA PHE A 291 0.60 -17.77 1.20
C PHE A 291 -0.61 -18.21 2.03
N LEU A 292 -0.99 -17.40 3.02
CA LEU A 292 -2.09 -17.71 3.93
C LEU A 292 -3.14 -16.58 3.92
N PRO A 293 -4.45 -16.86 4.05
CA PRO A 293 -5.47 -15.82 4.22
C PRO A 293 -5.32 -14.93 5.47
N SER A 294 -4.41 -15.29 6.39
CA SER A 294 -4.01 -14.48 7.55
C SER A 294 -2.86 -13.50 7.24
N VAL A 295 -2.29 -13.51 6.03
CA VAL A 295 -1.04 -12.81 5.73
C VAL A 295 -1.23 -11.30 5.86
N SER A 296 -0.34 -10.68 6.63
CA SER A 296 -0.28 -9.22 6.81
C SER A 296 1.07 -8.73 6.30
N ALA A 297 1.08 -7.67 5.51
CA ALA A 297 2.29 -7.17 4.86
C ALA A 297 2.51 -5.68 5.16
N THR A 298 3.78 -5.26 5.19
CA THR A 298 4.17 -3.86 5.27
C THR A 298 5.49 -3.60 4.55
N VAL A 299 5.77 -2.34 4.22
CA VAL A 299 7.02 -1.92 3.57
C VAL A 299 8.00 -1.36 4.60
N MET A 300 9.25 -1.76 4.48
CA MET A 300 10.36 -1.36 5.34
C MET A 300 11.57 -1.08 4.43
N ASN A 301 11.79 0.19 4.08
CA ASN A 301 12.76 0.62 3.06
C ASN A 301 12.53 -0.13 1.73
N LYS A 302 13.48 -0.95 1.27
CA LYS A 302 13.38 -1.75 0.02
C LYS A 302 12.85 -3.16 0.25
N GLN A 303 12.29 -3.44 1.42
CA GLN A 303 11.82 -4.76 1.80
C GLN A 303 10.32 -4.78 2.05
N ILE A 304 9.67 -5.86 1.61
CA ILE A 304 8.28 -6.17 1.95
C ILE A 304 8.31 -7.22 3.06
N VAL A 305 8.04 -6.79 4.28
CA VAL A 305 7.98 -7.67 5.46
C VAL A 305 6.57 -8.23 5.57
N ILE A 306 6.45 -9.55 5.65
CA ILE A 306 5.18 -10.24 5.88
C ILE A 306 5.17 -10.97 7.22
N TYR A 307 3.97 -11.07 7.78
CA TYR A 307 3.61 -11.87 8.93
C TYR A 307 2.59 -12.92 8.52
N SER A 308 2.79 -14.16 8.96
CA SER A 308 1.93 -15.31 8.66
C SER A 308 1.61 -16.08 9.95
N ALA A 309 0.35 -16.48 10.11
CA ALA A 309 -0.16 -17.14 11.32
C ALA A 309 -1.03 -18.35 10.94
N PRO A 310 -0.44 -19.52 10.66
CA PRO A 310 -1.20 -20.73 10.34
C PRO A 310 -2.16 -21.09 11.48
N VAL A 311 -3.36 -21.57 11.14
CA VAL A 311 -4.34 -22.03 12.14
C VAL A 311 -3.75 -23.23 12.89
N GLY A 312 -3.54 -23.07 14.20
CA GLY A 312 -2.89 -24.07 15.06
C GLY A 312 -1.37 -24.22 14.87
N GLY A 313 -0.73 -23.40 14.03
CA GLY A 313 0.72 -23.41 13.80
C GLY A 313 1.47 -22.28 14.50
N THR A 314 2.80 -22.35 14.47
CA THR A 314 3.68 -21.27 14.93
C THR A 314 3.66 -20.11 13.92
N PRO A 315 3.37 -18.86 14.34
CA PRO A 315 3.44 -17.70 13.46
C PRO A 315 4.89 -17.34 13.12
N TYR A 316 5.11 -16.81 11.92
CA TYR A 316 6.44 -16.50 11.39
C TYR A 316 6.45 -15.21 10.55
N PHE A 317 7.66 -14.70 10.31
CA PHE A 317 7.91 -13.56 9.43
C PHE A 317 8.80 -13.96 8.26
N ASN A 318 8.60 -13.29 7.12
CA ASN A 318 9.50 -13.31 5.98
C ASN A 318 9.70 -11.90 5.45
N SER A 319 10.79 -11.69 4.72
CA SER A 319 11.09 -10.41 4.06
C SER A 319 11.45 -10.66 2.61
N PHE A 320 10.78 -9.97 1.69
CA PHE A 320 11.16 -9.94 0.27
C PHE A 320 11.98 -8.69 -0.02
N ASP A 321 13.23 -8.86 -0.40
CA ASP A 321 14.10 -7.75 -0.78
C ASP A 321 13.89 -7.41 -2.26
N THR A 322 13.34 -6.22 -2.54
CA THR A 322 12.90 -5.82 -3.89
C THR A 322 14.05 -5.61 -4.87
N ALA A 323 15.27 -5.35 -4.38
CA ALA A 323 16.45 -5.09 -5.21
C ALA A 323 17.16 -6.39 -5.64
N THR A 324 17.29 -7.35 -4.72
CA THR A 324 17.86 -8.68 -5.00
C THR A 324 16.83 -9.65 -5.55
N GLN A 325 15.54 -9.42 -5.30
CA GLN A 325 14.39 -10.26 -5.66
C GLN A 325 14.41 -11.64 -4.98
N THR A 326 14.85 -11.69 -3.71
CA THR A 326 14.91 -12.91 -2.89
C THR A 326 14.02 -12.80 -1.66
N TRP A 327 13.55 -13.95 -1.17
CA TRP A 327 12.91 -14.06 0.14
C TRP A 327 13.92 -14.50 1.20
N GLY A 328 13.79 -13.94 2.40
CA GLY A 328 14.43 -14.42 3.64
C GLY A 328 13.42 -14.80 4.71
N GLY A 329 13.89 -15.50 5.76
CA GLY A 329 13.09 -15.98 6.89
C GLY A 329 12.85 -17.49 6.87
N SER A 330 12.13 -17.98 7.88
CA SER A 330 11.74 -19.39 8.02
C SER A 330 10.65 -19.81 7.02
N ASN A 331 10.38 -21.11 6.90
CA ASN A 331 9.21 -21.67 6.19
C ASN A 331 9.11 -21.31 4.69
N LEU A 332 10.25 -21.09 4.03
CA LEU A 332 10.34 -20.89 2.58
C LEU A 332 10.24 -22.22 1.83
N ILE A 333 9.14 -22.42 1.11
CA ILE A 333 8.88 -23.60 0.27
C ILE A 333 9.42 -23.42 -1.15
N SER A 334 9.88 -24.51 -1.76
CA SER A 334 10.31 -24.50 -3.16
C SER A 334 9.12 -24.37 -4.10
N LYS A 335 9.21 -23.48 -5.07
CA LYS A 335 8.14 -23.21 -6.03
C LYS A 335 7.88 -24.44 -6.92
N PRO A 336 6.63 -24.88 -7.09
CA PRO A 336 6.27 -25.95 -8.04
C PRO A 336 6.75 -25.65 -9.47
N GLY A 337 7.13 -26.69 -10.22
CA GLY A 337 7.59 -26.58 -11.60
C GLY A 337 9.05 -26.10 -11.78
N THR A 338 9.59 -25.28 -10.88
CA THR A 338 11.03 -25.02 -10.80
C THR A 338 11.75 -26.15 -10.06
N GLY A 339 11.77 -27.34 -10.67
CA GLY A 339 12.72 -28.38 -10.26
C GLY A 339 14.15 -27.86 -10.41
N PRO A 340 15.09 -28.26 -9.53
CA PRO A 340 16.49 -27.89 -9.70
C PRO A 340 17.00 -28.42 -11.05
N ASN A 341 17.60 -27.56 -11.87
CA ASN A 341 18.17 -27.96 -13.15
C ASN A 341 19.13 -29.14 -12.94
N GLY A 342 18.88 -30.25 -13.63
CA GLY A 342 19.52 -31.53 -13.37
C GLY A 342 21.01 -31.57 -13.71
N GLN A 343 21.85 -31.05 -12.80
CA GLN A 343 23.28 -31.35 -12.75
C GLN A 343 23.57 -32.62 -11.92
N THR A 344 22.66 -33.60 -11.93
CA THR A 344 22.99 -34.99 -11.62
C THR A 344 23.79 -35.56 -12.79
N GLY A 345 25.11 -35.63 -12.64
CA GLY A 345 25.99 -36.14 -13.69
C GLY A 345 25.71 -37.62 -14.01
N GLN A 346 25.13 -37.89 -15.18
CA GLN A 346 25.07 -39.22 -15.76
C GLN A 346 26.18 -39.39 -16.81
N THR A 347 27.19 -40.18 -16.47
CA THR A 347 28.14 -40.75 -17.41
C THR A 347 27.47 -41.91 -18.16
N GLY A 348 27.31 -41.76 -19.48
CA GLY A 348 26.67 -42.76 -20.36
C GLY A 348 25.14 -42.57 -20.48
N THR A 349 24.50 -42.87 -21.61
CA THR A 349 25.01 -43.46 -22.86
C THR A 349 24.24 -42.92 -24.07
N ASN A 350 24.86 -42.95 -25.25
CA ASN A 350 24.37 -42.50 -26.57
C ASN A 350 22.84 -42.58 -26.78
N GLY A 351 22.23 -41.43 -27.13
CA GLY A 351 20.83 -41.28 -27.54
C GLY A 351 20.63 -39.95 -28.27
N GLU A 352 19.61 -39.85 -29.13
CA GLU A 352 19.44 -38.81 -30.16
C GLU A 352 19.48 -37.34 -29.69
N ILE A 353 19.94 -36.46 -30.59
CA ILE A 353 20.11 -35.03 -30.35
C ILE A 353 18.91 -34.25 -30.93
N GLU A 354 17.96 -33.86 -30.08
CA GLU A 354 17.02 -32.78 -30.44
C GLU A 354 17.62 -31.38 -30.19
N PRO A 355 17.52 -30.43 -31.15
CA PRO A 355 18.13 -29.12 -31.04
C PRO A 355 17.33 -28.15 -30.16
N LYS A 356 17.56 -28.15 -28.84
CA LYS A 356 17.01 -27.14 -27.92
C LYS A 356 17.70 -25.77 -28.11
N SER A 357 16.90 -24.73 -28.35
CA SER A 357 17.38 -23.39 -28.71
C SER A 357 17.94 -22.60 -27.53
N ASN A 358 19.23 -22.26 -27.58
CA ASN A 358 19.96 -21.58 -26.51
C ASN A 358 19.83 -20.04 -26.55
N ILE A 359 18.60 -19.53 -26.41
CA ILE A 359 18.28 -18.09 -26.48
C ILE A 359 19.09 -17.24 -25.48
N GLY A 360 19.41 -17.78 -24.29
CA GLY A 360 20.11 -17.06 -23.23
C GLY A 360 21.50 -16.53 -23.60
N ALA A 361 22.21 -17.19 -24.53
CA ALA A 361 23.54 -16.74 -24.96
C ALA A 361 23.50 -15.44 -25.78
N ILE A 362 22.43 -15.22 -26.54
CA ILE A 362 22.29 -14.09 -27.46
C ILE A 362 22.09 -12.77 -26.69
N VAL A 363 21.28 -12.80 -25.63
CA VAL A 363 20.94 -11.60 -24.84
C VAL A 363 22.17 -11.04 -24.12
N GLY A 364 23.04 -11.90 -23.58
CA GLY A 364 24.26 -11.48 -22.89
C GLY A 364 25.24 -10.73 -23.79
N GLY A 365 25.38 -11.16 -25.05
CA GLY A 365 26.28 -10.52 -26.02
C GLY A 365 25.88 -9.08 -26.38
N VAL A 366 24.57 -8.83 -26.57
CA VAL A 366 24.05 -7.50 -26.95
C VAL A 366 24.28 -6.46 -25.85
N VAL A 367 24.02 -6.82 -24.59
CA VAL A 367 24.24 -5.92 -23.44
C VAL A 367 25.73 -5.58 -23.28
N GLY A 368 26.61 -6.57 -23.41
CA GLY A 368 28.07 -6.35 -23.36
C GLY A 368 28.56 -5.40 -24.47
N ALA A 369 28.10 -5.59 -25.71
CA ALA A 369 28.48 -4.73 -26.83
C ALA A 369 28.03 -3.27 -26.64
N LEU A 370 26.79 -3.05 -26.18
CA LEU A 370 26.26 -1.71 -25.93
C LEU A 370 27.04 -0.94 -24.84
N VAL A 371 27.45 -1.62 -23.77
CA VAL A 371 28.27 -1.02 -22.71
C VAL A 371 29.64 -0.58 -23.22
N VAL A 372 30.30 -1.40 -24.06
CA VAL A 372 31.60 -1.06 -24.67
C VAL A 372 31.48 0.13 -25.63
N ILE A 373 30.42 0.19 -26.45
CA ILE A 373 30.16 1.30 -27.36
C ILE A 373 29.93 2.60 -26.57
N ALA A 374 29.11 2.57 -25.51
CA ALA A 374 28.86 3.73 -24.65
C ALA A 374 30.14 4.26 -23.99
N LEU A 375 31.00 3.37 -23.48
CA LEU A 375 32.32 3.72 -22.94
C LEU A 375 33.24 4.36 -23.98
N GLY A 376 33.27 3.83 -25.21
CA GLY A 376 34.04 4.38 -26.33
C GLY A 376 33.63 5.81 -26.67
N VAL A 377 32.32 6.07 -26.81
CA VAL A 377 31.78 7.42 -27.08
C VAL A 377 32.09 8.38 -25.92
N PHE A 378 31.90 7.96 -24.67
CA PHE A 378 32.20 8.78 -23.49
C PHE A 378 33.68 9.20 -23.44
N LEU A 379 34.61 8.27 -23.65
CA LEU A 379 36.05 8.56 -23.66
C LEU A 379 36.44 9.48 -24.83
N PHE A 380 35.84 9.31 -26.01
CA PHE A 380 36.08 10.18 -27.16
C PHE A 380 35.62 11.63 -26.91
N VAL A 381 34.42 11.82 -26.36
CA VAL A 381 33.91 13.14 -25.96
C VAL A 381 34.78 13.76 -24.87
N ARG A 382 35.24 12.97 -23.87
CA ARG A 382 36.12 13.45 -22.80
C ARG A 382 37.48 13.93 -23.34
N ARG A 383 38.12 13.20 -24.26
CA ARG A 383 39.38 13.63 -24.90
C ARG A 383 39.18 14.91 -25.72
N ARG A 384 38.10 15.01 -26.51
CA ARG A 384 37.82 16.18 -27.36
C ARG A 384 37.50 17.46 -26.56
N ARG A 385 36.95 17.35 -25.34
CA ARG A 385 36.70 18.50 -24.46
C ARG A 385 37.97 19.04 -23.79
N ALA A 386 39.03 18.24 -23.67
CA ALA A 386 40.30 18.63 -23.02
C ALA A 386 41.24 19.50 -23.88
N GLN A 387 40.85 19.84 -25.12
CA GLN A 387 41.70 20.56 -26.09
C GLN A 387 41.12 21.92 -26.53
N LYS A 388 40.26 22.57 -25.72
CA LYS A 388 39.85 23.95 -26.00
C LYS A 388 40.95 24.94 -25.60
N PRO A 389 41.45 25.81 -26.51
CA PRO A 389 42.42 26.85 -26.15
C PRO A 389 41.83 27.85 -25.17
N GLN A 390 42.67 28.33 -24.25
CA GLN A 390 42.32 29.32 -23.23
C GLN A 390 42.12 30.70 -23.89
N THR A 391 40.90 31.23 -23.85
CA THR A 391 40.57 32.53 -24.47
C THR A 391 40.88 33.67 -23.50
N THR A 392 41.66 34.64 -23.94
CA THR A 392 42.07 35.82 -23.16
C THR A 392 40.88 36.72 -22.81
N PRO A 393 40.74 37.23 -21.57
CA PRO A 393 39.71 38.19 -21.22
C PRO A 393 39.99 39.56 -21.88
N VAL A 394 38.96 40.20 -22.42
CA VAL A 394 39.02 41.56 -22.97
C VAL A 394 38.32 42.51 -22.01
N THR A 395 39.05 43.50 -21.50
CA THR A 395 38.51 44.59 -20.69
C THR A 395 37.76 45.59 -21.57
N HIS A 396 36.50 45.89 -21.26
CA HIS A 396 35.79 47.02 -21.85
C HIS A 396 35.12 47.89 -20.79
N THR A 397 35.54 49.16 -20.79
CA THR A 397 34.98 50.25 -19.99
C THR A 397 33.93 51.01 -20.82
N SER A 398 32.78 51.36 -20.25
CA SER A 398 32.13 52.69 -20.38
C SER A 398 30.78 52.74 -19.65
N ALA A 399 30.35 53.95 -19.29
CA ALA A 399 29.14 54.20 -18.49
C ALA A 399 27.91 54.55 -19.35
N HIS A 400 26.72 54.31 -18.81
CA HIS A 400 25.56 55.18 -19.08
C HIS A 400 24.58 55.21 -17.89
N GLU A 401 23.96 56.36 -17.71
CA GLU A 401 22.98 56.79 -16.69
C GLU A 401 21.89 57.51 -17.50
N PRO A 402 20.55 57.34 -17.28
CA PRO A 402 19.83 57.61 -16.01
C PRO A 402 18.57 56.69 -15.84
N PRO A 403 17.45 57.10 -15.17
CA PRO A 403 17.23 57.94 -13.98
C PRO A 403 16.59 57.14 -12.81
N ALA A 404 16.41 57.78 -11.65
CA ALA A 404 15.81 57.15 -10.46
C ALA A 404 14.25 57.21 -10.40
N PRO A 405 13.57 56.12 -9.99
CA PRO A 405 12.19 56.15 -9.51
C PRO A 405 12.11 56.36 -7.98
N SER A 406 10.94 56.79 -7.49
CA SER A 406 10.71 57.15 -6.09
C SER A 406 10.52 55.95 -5.14
N ALA A 407 10.87 56.14 -3.87
CA ALA A 407 10.80 55.09 -2.85
C ALA A 407 9.42 55.01 -2.17
N ALA A 408 8.76 53.86 -2.28
CA ALA A 408 7.65 53.45 -1.40
C ALA A 408 7.54 51.91 -1.36
N GLY A 409 7.52 51.33 -0.15
CA GLY A 409 7.07 49.95 0.11
C GLY A 409 7.96 48.81 -0.39
N MET A 410 9.02 48.45 0.35
CA MET A 410 9.64 47.12 0.23
C MET A 410 9.08 46.14 1.28
N THR A 411 8.59 44.99 0.82
CA THR A 411 8.60 43.74 1.58
C THR A 411 9.19 42.64 0.69
N GLN A 412 10.16 41.88 1.21
CA GLN A 412 10.82 40.80 0.47
C GLN A 412 10.07 39.48 0.65
N ILE A 413 9.70 38.83 -0.45
CA ILE A 413 9.53 37.38 -0.54
C ILE A 413 10.24 36.92 -1.84
N ASN A 414 10.87 35.75 -1.83
CA ASN A 414 11.95 35.41 -2.74
C ASN A 414 11.68 34.10 -3.53
N ASN A 415 11.89 34.14 -4.85
CA ASN A 415 12.07 33.02 -5.81
C ASN A 415 11.02 31.89 -5.96
N GLY A 416 10.67 31.60 -7.24
CA GLY A 416 10.77 30.23 -7.78
C GLY A 416 9.58 29.67 -8.59
N THR A 417 9.72 29.59 -9.93
CA THR A 417 8.71 28.96 -10.82
C THR A 417 9.37 28.21 -11.99
N VAL A 418 9.02 26.93 -12.23
CA VAL A 418 8.93 26.23 -13.56
C VAL A 418 8.22 24.83 -13.39
N PRO A 419 7.72 24.13 -14.46
CA PRO A 419 6.52 23.26 -14.38
C PRO A 419 6.70 21.81 -14.93
N ILE A 420 5.65 21.20 -15.57
CA ILE A 420 5.58 19.95 -16.43
C ILE A 420 5.13 18.63 -15.70
N GLN A 421 4.37 17.63 -16.22
CA GLN A 421 3.36 17.45 -17.33
C GLN A 421 2.83 15.96 -17.40
N GLY A 422 1.53 15.67 -17.67
CA GLY A 422 0.96 14.34 -18.09
C GLY A 422 0.15 13.50 -17.04
N GLN A 423 -0.83 12.59 -17.25
CA GLN A 423 -1.61 11.97 -18.39
C GLN A 423 -1.22 10.50 -18.81
N VAL A 424 -2.08 9.51 -19.24
CA VAL A 424 -3.56 9.38 -19.51
C VAL A 424 -4.06 7.90 -19.77
N PHE A 425 -5.28 7.48 -19.31
CA PHE A 425 -6.19 6.35 -19.77
C PHE A 425 -5.69 4.85 -19.85
N GLN A 426 -6.45 3.74 -20.09
CA GLN A 426 -7.86 3.26 -19.84
C GLN A 426 -7.93 1.71 -19.49
N ALA A 427 -8.74 1.27 -18.50
CA ALA A 427 -8.80 -0.05 -17.79
C ALA A 427 -9.44 -1.30 -18.50
N GLN A 428 -9.91 -2.30 -17.71
CA GLN A 428 -10.96 -3.37 -17.93
C GLN A 428 -10.47 -4.82 -17.57
N PRO A 429 -11.26 -5.94 -17.52
CA PRO A 429 -12.73 -6.17 -17.39
C PRO A 429 -13.38 -6.99 -16.17
N ALA A 430 -13.00 -6.93 -14.86
CA ALA A 430 -13.72 -7.49 -13.63
C ALA A 430 -13.05 -8.22 -12.29
N TYR A 431 -13.30 -9.40 -11.52
CA TYR A 431 -14.01 -10.81 -11.48
C TYR A 431 -15.24 -11.19 -10.48
N ASP A 432 -16.44 -11.74 -10.88
CA ASP A 432 -17.90 -11.69 -10.35
C ASP A 432 -18.43 -12.40 -9.01
N TYR A 433 -19.59 -11.95 -8.42
CA TYR A 433 -20.43 -12.65 -7.38
C TYR A 433 -21.92 -12.14 -7.19
N GLN A 434 -22.86 -12.99 -6.71
CA GLN A 434 -24.34 -12.73 -6.68
C GLN A 434 -24.92 -11.89 -5.50
N LYS A 435 -26.13 -11.33 -5.74
CA LYS A 435 -26.89 -10.34 -4.93
C LYS A 435 -27.90 -10.96 -3.92
N PRO A 436 -27.93 -10.53 -2.65
CA PRO A 436 -29.04 -10.83 -1.71
C PRO A 436 -30.33 -10.03 -1.98
N LEU A 437 -31.49 -10.56 -1.55
CA LEU A 437 -32.75 -9.80 -1.55
C LEU A 437 -32.76 -8.74 -0.43
N VAL A 438 -33.44 -7.63 -0.71
CA VAL A 438 -33.77 -6.59 0.29
C VAL A 438 -35.11 -6.95 0.94
N LEU A 439 -35.17 -6.93 2.27
CA LEU A 439 -36.41 -6.96 3.04
C LEU A 439 -36.90 -5.54 3.31
N ASP A 440 -38.21 -5.30 3.15
CA ASP A 440 -38.84 -4.00 3.45
C ASP A 440 -38.99 -3.81 4.99
N PRO A 441 -38.41 -2.76 5.59
CA PRO A 441 -38.56 -2.50 7.03
C PRO A 441 -39.99 -2.24 7.52
N ASN A 442 -40.92 -1.90 6.62
CA ASN A 442 -42.25 -1.38 7.00
C ASN A 442 -43.29 -2.47 7.28
N ALA A 443 -42.99 -3.75 7.01
CA ALA A 443 -43.97 -4.84 7.04
C ALA A 443 -44.43 -5.29 8.43
N TYR A 444 -43.82 -4.82 9.53
CA TYR A 444 -43.95 -5.47 10.85
C TYR A 444 -45.07 -4.94 11.77
N ASN A 445 -45.83 -3.91 11.39
CA ASN A 445 -46.73 -3.18 12.30
C ASN A 445 -48.25 -3.43 12.10
N GLN A 446 -48.66 -4.48 11.39
CA GLN A 446 -50.09 -4.87 11.27
C GLN A 446 -50.30 -6.39 11.20
N SER A 447 -50.47 -7.09 12.33
CA SER A 447 -51.28 -8.35 12.46
C SER A 447 -51.19 -9.12 13.80
N ILE A 448 -51.26 -8.47 14.97
CA ILE A 448 -51.56 -9.20 16.25
C ILE A 448 -52.71 -8.52 17.00
N GLY A 449 -53.94 -8.86 16.62
CA GLY A 449 -55.17 -8.55 17.37
C GLY A 449 -55.76 -9.83 17.96
N ILE A 450 -55.17 -10.34 19.05
CA ILE A 450 -55.64 -11.59 19.68
C ILE A 450 -56.85 -11.30 20.57
N HIS A 451 -57.96 -11.95 20.25
CA HIS A 451 -59.24 -11.75 20.92
C HIS A 451 -59.35 -12.72 22.11
N ASN A 452 -58.89 -12.29 23.29
CA ASN A 452 -59.03 -13.10 24.51
C ASN A 452 -60.51 -13.27 24.88
N LYS A 453 -60.92 -14.52 25.06
CA LYS A 453 -62.26 -14.93 25.50
C LYS A 453 -62.08 -15.83 26.74
N PRO A 454 -62.71 -15.53 27.89
CA PRO A 454 -62.60 -16.37 29.07
C PRO A 454 -63.39 -17.67 28.90
N GLU A 455 -62.88 -18.75 29.49
CA GLU A 455 -63.59 -20.04 29.60
C GLU A 455 -64.38 -20.09 30.92
N GLU A 456 -65.58 -20.67 30.89
CA GLU A 456 -66.38 -20.96 32.09
C GLU A 456 -66.07 -22.37 32.62
N PRO A 457 -66.10 -22.59 33.95
CA PRO A 457 -65.89 -23.91 34.52
C PRO A 457 -67.15 -24.79 34.37
N ILE A 458 -66.96 -26.04 33.95
CA ILE A 458 -68.01 -27.07 33.92
C ILE A 458 -67.91 -27.95 35.18
N TYR A 459 -69.06 -28.25 35.78
CA TYR A 459 -69.29 -29.27 36.81
C TYR A 459 -69.79 -30.57 36.18
#